data_AF-C5KLW5-F1
#
_entry.id   AF-C5KLW5-F1
#
_cell.length_a   1.000
_cell.length_b   1.000
_cell.length_c   1.000
_cell.angle_alpha   90.00
_cell.angle_beta   90.00
_cell.angle_gamma   90.00
#
_symmetry.space_group_name_H-M   'P 1'
#
loop_
_entity.id
_entity.type
_entity.pdbx_description
1 polymer ?
#
loop_
_entity_poly.entity_id
_entity_poly.type
_entity_poly.pdbx_seq_one_letter_code
_entity_poly.pdbx_strand_id
1 'polypeptide(L)'
;MIARRQNGLHLSVDGTFAACCPLWEQQYGVLVKHKDCLVMSPCALILMPSRKKSVYDLVFNDLLQLFTSIKITSCIADFEERAARSFREVFNSRQDLVAEFKMSLSFFHFNK
;
A
#
# COMPACT_ATOMS: atom_id res chain seq x y z
N MET A 1 -24.45 21.06 -3.53
CA MET A 1 -23.74 20.06 -4.37
C MET A 1 -22.32 20.56 -4.58
N ILE A 2 -21.35 20.02 -3.82
CA ILE A 2 -19.93 20.30 -4.07
C ILE A 2 -19.49 19.31 -5.15
N ALA A 3 -19.08 19.82 -6.30
CA ALA A 3 -18.53 19.02 -7.38
C ALA A 3 -17.37 18.18 -6.84
N ARG A 4 -17.52 16.85 -6.85
CA ARG A 4 -16.47 15.88 -6.54
C ARG A 4 -15.39 16.00 -7.63
N ARG A 5 -14.50 16.97 -7.49
CA ARG A 5 -13.23 16.99 -8.23
C ARG A 5 -12.54 15.67 -7.90
N GLN A 6 -12.12 14.96 -8.94
CA GLN A 6 -11.35 13.72 -8.84
C GLN A 6 -9.99 14.02 -8.20
N ASN A 7 -9.99 14.18 -6.88
CA ASN A 7 -8.81 14.55 -6.11
C ASN A 7 -7.95 13.30 -5.96
N GLY A 8 -6.82 13.30 -6.67
CA GLY A 8 -5.84 12.22 -6.60
C GLY A 8 -5.38 11.92 -5.18
N LEU A 9 -5.03 10.66 -4.94
CA LEU A 9 -4.60 10.13 -3.66
C LEU A 9 -3.12 9.72 -3.72
N HIS A 10 -2.35 10.12 -2.71
CA HIS A 10 -1.04 9.56 -2.45
C HIS A 10 -1.16 8.48 -1.36
N LEU A 11 -0.61 7.29 -1.63
CA LEU A 11 -0.49 6.21 -0.67
C LEU A 11 0.93 6.16 -0.09
N SER A 12 1.04 6.09 1.23
CA SER A 12 2.28 5.81 1.93
C SER A 12 2.10 4.53 2.74
N VAL A 13 2.96 3.53 2.51
CA VAL A 13 2.91 2.25 3.21
C VAL A 13 4.22 2.02 3.92
N ASP A 14 4.17 1.81 5.22
CA ASP A 14 5.35 1.61 6.06
C ASP A 14 5.32 0.20 6.67
N GLY A 15 6.41 -0.55 6.47
CA GLY A 15 6.59 -1.89 7.00
C GLY A 15 7.26 -1.85 8.37
N THR A 16 6.56 -2.30 9.40
CA THR A 16 7.15 -2.37 10.74
C THR A 16 7.64 -3.79 11.02
N PHE A 17 8.93 -3.93 11.36
CA PHE A 17 9.60 -5.22 11.62
C PHE A 17 9.20 -5.92 12.94
N ALA A 18 8.33 -5.30 13.75
CA ALA A 18 7.88 -5.87 15.02
C ALA A 18 6.78 -6.93 14.78
N ALA A 19 7.21 -8.18 14.63
CA ALA A 19 6.32 -9.33 14.55
C ALA A 19 5.96 -9.85 15.95
N CYS A 20 4.69 -10.19 16.18
CA CYS A 20 4.31 -11.06 17.28
C CYS A 20 4.25 -12.48 16.70
N CYS A 21 5.36 -13.23 16.74
CA CYS A 21 5.49 -14.53 16.06
C CYS A 21 4.30 -15.52 16.21
N PRO A 22 3.57 -15.60 17.34
CA PRO A 22 2.40 -16.48 17.42
C PRO A 22 1.13 -15.94 16.74
N LEU A 23 1.07 -14.65 16.38
CA LEU A 23 -0.14 -13.97 15.89
C LEU A 23 0.02 -13.37 14.48
N TRP A 24 1.16 -12.76 14.16
CA TRP A 24 1.47 -12.21 12.84
C TRP A 24 2.97 -12.17 12.57
N GLU A 25 3.36 -12.44 11.33
CA GLU A 25 4.76 -12.45 10.88
C GLU A 25 5.22 -11.09 10.35
N GLN A 26 4.29 -10.20 9.99
CA GLN A 26 4.59 -8.90 9.39
C GLN A 26 3.43 -7.91 9.57
N GLN A 27 3.77 -6.62 9.69
CA GLN A 27 2.83 -5.52 9.88
C GLN A 27 3.08 -4.39 8.86
N TYR A 28 2.00 -3.81 8.33
CA TYR A 28 2.07 -2.56 7.56
C TYR A 28 1.13 -1.49 8.10
N GLY A 29 1.64 -0.26 8.23
CA GLY A 29 0.82 0.94 8.37
C GLY A 29 0.56 1.54 6.99
N VAL A 30 -0.71 1.81 6.68
CA VAL A 30 -1.10 2.51 5.45
C VAL A 30 -1.62 3.89 5.80
N LEU A 31 -0.94 4.90 5.27
CA LEU A 31 -1.31 6.30 5.36
C LEU A 31 -1.74 6.80 3.99
N VAL A 32 -2.70 7.72 3.99
CA VAL A 32 -3.21 8.34 2.76
C VAL A 32 -3.17 9.85 2.85
N LYS A 33 -2.84 10.49 1.73
CA LYS A 33 -2.86 11.95 1.59
C LYS A 33 -3.63 12.31 0.34
N HIS A 34 -4.73 13.04 0.51
CA HIS A 34 -5.42 13.66 -0.62
C HIS A 34 -4.59 14.82 -1.16
N LYS A 35 -4.61 15.04 -2.48
CA LYS A 35 -3.83 16.08 -3.16
C LYS A 35 -3.93 17.47 -2.52
N ASP A 36 -5.13 17.83 -2.04
CA ASP A 36 -5.42 19.15 -1.49
C ASP A 36 -5.22 19.21 0.04
N CYS A 37 -4.81 18.11 0.67
CA CYS A 37 -4.59 18.02 2.11
C CYS A 37 -3.08 17.99 2.39
N LEU A 38 -2.64 18.80 3.35
CA LEU A 38 -1.26 18.75 3.83
C LEU A 38 -1.01 17.60 4.81
N VAL A 39 -2.09 17.07 5.41
CA VAL A 39 -2.04 16.05 6.47
C VAL A 39 -2.17 14.66 5.87
N MET A 40 -1.32 13.73 6.34
CA MET A 40 -1.51 12.30 6.10
C MET A 40 -2.46 11.73 7.16
N SER A 41 -3.43 10.94 6.72
CA SER A 41 -4.40 10.28 7.61
C SER A 41 -4.14 8.77 7.63
N PRO A 42 -4.23 8.11 8.80
CA PRO A 42 -4.18 6.65 8.86
C PRO A 42 -5.39 6.06 8.14
N CYS A 43 -5.15 5.06 7.31
CA CYS A 43 -6.19 4.36 6.55
C CYS A 43 -6.34 2.91 6.98
N ALA A 44 -5.24 2.18 7.11
CA ALA A 44 -5.27 0.78 7.53
C ALA A 44 -4.05 0.43 8.36
N LEU A 45 -4.24 -0.50 9.30
CA LEU A 45 -3.18 -1.27 9.93
C LEU A 45 -3.38 -2.72 9.50
N ILE A 46 -2.38 -3.27 8.83
CA ILE A 46 -2.43 -4.61 8.25
C ILE A 46 -1.54 -5.52 9.10
N LEU A 47 -2.14 -6.56 9.68
CA LEU A 47 -1.43 -7.62 10.39
C LEU A 47 -1.50 -8.89 9.55
N MET A 48 -0.36 -9.35 9.06
CA MET A 48 -0.32 -10.52 8.19
C MET A 48 0.12 -11.77 8.96
N PRO A 49 -0.69 -12.84 8.94
CA PRO A 49 -0.35 -14.06 9.66
C PRO A 49 0.83 -14.81 9.03
N SER A 50 1.17 -14.53 7.77
CA SER A 50 2.29 -15.16 7.08
C SER A 50 2.87 -14.30 5.96
N ARG A 51 4.18 -14.37 5.75
CA ARG A 51 4.91 -13.74 4.63
C ARG A 51 4.81 -14.55 3.32
N LYS A 52 3.77 -15.36 3.14
CA LYS A 52 3.54 -16.11 1.89
C LYS A 52 2.99 -15.17 0.81
N LYS A 53 3.43 -15.36 -0.44
CA LYS A 53 2.99 -14.56 -1.58
C LYS A 53 1.45 -14.53 -1.71
N SER A 54 0.79 -15.67 -1.58
CA SER A 54 -0.68 -15.76 -1.66
C SER A 54 -1.40 -14.91 -0.61
N VAL A 55 -0.82 -14.76 0.59
CA VAL A 55 -1.37 -13.93 1.66
C VAL A 55 -1.19 -12.45 1.32
N TYR A 56 0.00 -12.07 0.84
CA TYR A 56 0.24 -10.72 0.32
C TYR A 56 -0.72 -10.35 -0.81
N ASP A 57 -0.91 -11.24 -1.79
CA ASP A 57 -1.79 -11.00 -2.94
C ASP A 57 -3.23 -10.74 -2.48
N LEU A 58 -3.76 -11.56 -1.56
CA LEU A 58 -5.09 -11.38 -0.98
C LEU A 58 -5.22 -10.03 -0.27
N VAL A 59 -4.32 -9.77 0.67
CA VAL A 59 -4.36 -8.56 1.51
C VAL A 59 -4.21 -7.28 0.69
N PHE A 60 -3.30 -7.26 -0.27
CA PHE A 60 -3.13 -6.08 -1.13
C PHE A 60 -4.29 -5.89 -2.10
N ASN A 61 -4.94 -6.97 -2.54
CA ASN A 61 -6.14 -6.83 -3.35
C ASN A 61 -7.28 -6.18 -2.55
N ASP A 62 -7.50 -6.62 -1.32
CA ASP A 62 -8.50 -6.06 -0.41
C ASP A 62 -8.17 -4.60 -0.06
N LEU A 63 -6.91 -4.29 0.25
CA LEU A 63 -6.45 -2.92 0.48
C LEU A 63 -6.79 -2.02 -0.72
N LEU A 64 -6.47 -2.47 -1.93
CA LEU A 64 -6.71 -1.69 -3.15
C LEU A 64 -8.20 -1.60 -3.52
N GLN A 65 -9.06 -2.51 -3.03
CA GLN A 65 -10.51 -2.38 -3.19
C GLN A 65 -11.07 -1.14 -2.46
N LEU A 66 -10.45 -0.73 -1.36
CA LEU A 66 -10.84 0.47 -0.61
C LEU A 66 -10.70 1.76 -1.45
N PHE A 67 -9.93 1.71 -2.53
CA PHE A 67 -9.61 2.86 -3.38
C PHE A 67 -10.19 2.76 -4.80
N THR A 68 -11.07 1.79 -5.06
CA THR A 68 -11.72 1.56 -6.38
C THR A 68 -12.33 2.80 -7.03
N SER A 69 -12.89 3.71 -6.23
CA SER A 69 -13.50 4.95 -6.73
C SER A 69 -12.57 6.18 -6.69
N ILE A 70 -11.29 5.99 -6.42
CA ILE A 70 -10.32 7.08 -6.18
C ILE A 70 -9.08 6.87 -7.07
N LYS A 71 -8.68 7.94 -7.75
CA LYS A 71 -7.46 7.94 -8.57
C LYS A 71 -6.21 7.94 -7.65
N ILE A 72 -5.48 6.83 -7.58
CA ILE A 72 -4.18 6.80 -6.89
C ILE A 72 -3.13 7.46 -7.79
N THR A 73 -2.61 8.62 -7.40
CA THR A 73 -1.66 9.38 -8.22
C THR A 73 -0.20 9.09 -7.92
N SER A 74 0.09 8.55 -6.74
CA SER A 74 1.45 8.16 -6.35
C SER A 74 1.42 7.22 -5.14
N CYS A 75 2.45 6.40 -5.01
CA CYS A 75 2.61 5.46 -3.90
C CYS A 75 4.07 5.37 -3.49
N ILE A 76 4.35 5.52 -2.20
CA ILE A 76 5.65 5.20 -1.60
C ILE A 76 5.41 4.06 -0.62
N ALA A 77 6.19 2.99 -0.74
CA ALA A 77 6.03 1.83 0.12
C ALA A 77 7.39 1.29 0.55
N ASP A 78 7.54 1.04 1.85
CA ASP A 78 8.64 0.26 2.40
C ASP A 78 8.21 -1.20 2.53
N PHE A 79 8.57 -1.99 1.52
CA PHE A 79 8.20 -3.39 1.40
C PHE A 79 9.46 -4.27 1.33
N GLU A 80 9.43 -5.42 2.01
CA GLU A 80 10.35 -6.51 1.69
C GLU A 80 10.10 -6.99 0.24
N GLU A 81 11.12 -7.59 -0.39
CA GLU A 81 11.11 -7.91 -1.82
C GLU A 81 9.86 -8.69 -2.27
N ARG A 82 9.43 -9.68 -1.46
CA ARG A 82 8.26 -10.50 -1.77
C ARG A 82 6.97 -9.68 -1.73
N ALA A 83 6.81 -8.83 -0.73
CA ALA A 83 5.67 -7.93 -0.61
C ALA A 83 5.64 -6.92 -1.77
N ALA A 84 6.78 -6.34 -2.14
CA ALA A 84 6.90 -5.43 -3.27
C ALA A 84 6.46 -6.08 -4.60
N ARG A 85 6.86 -7.35 -4.81
CA ARG A 85 6.47 -8.12 -5.99
C ARG A 85 4.96 -8.34 -6.04
N SER A 86 4.37 -8.84 -4.94
CA SER A 86 2.92 -9.04 -4.82
C SER A 86 2.14 -7.74 -5.03
N PHE A 87 2.54 -6.66 -4.37
CA PHE A 87 1.85 -5.37 -4.50
C PHE A 87 1.85 -4.87 -5.95
N ARG A 88 3.00 -4.96 -6.64
CA ARG A 88 3.12 -4.57 -8.05
C ARG A 88 2.23 -5.41 -8.96
N GLU A 89 2.22 -6.73 -8.78
CA GLU A 89 1.38 -7.64 -9.57
C GLU A 89 -0.11 -7.36 -9.38
N VAL A 90 -0.56 -7.24 -8.12
CA VAL A 90 -1.96 -6.92 -7.81
C VAL A 90 -2.33 -5.56 -8.38
N PHE A 91 -1.50 -4.53 -8.15
CA PHE A 91 -1.77 -3.19 -8.64
C PHE A 91 -1.91 -3.14 -10.17
N ASN A 92 -1.00 -3.77 -10.90
CA ASN A 92 -1.03 -3.79 -12.36
C ASN A 92 -2.17 -4.63 -12.94
N SER A 93 -2.69 -5.59 -12.18
CA SER A 93 -3.86 -6.40 -12.60
C SER A 93 -5.19 -5.64 -12.51
N ARG A 94 -5.22 -4.51 -11.78
CA ARG A 94 -6.44 -3.76 -11.46
C ARG A 94 -6.69 -2.65 -12.47
N GLN A 95 -7.54 -2.94 -13.46
CA GLN A 95 -7.97 -1.98 -14.48
C GLN A 95 -8.88 -0.87 -13.93
N ASP A 96 -9.50 -1.11 -12.79
CA ASP A 96 -10.38 -0.18 -12.07
C ASP A 96 -9.60 0.94 -11.35
N LEU A 97 -8.29 0.78 -11.16
CA LEU A 97 -7.44 1.82 -10.58
C LEU A 97 -6.87 2.70 -11.69
N VAL A 98 -7.36 3.94 -11.79
CA VAL A 98 -6.72 4.95 -12.65
C VAL A 98 -5.47 5.44 -11.92
N ALA A 99 -4.27 5.04 -12.35
CA ALA A 99 -3.04 5.45 -11.70
C ALA A 99 -1.85 5.62 -12.66
N GLU A 100 -1.04 6.65 -12.42
CA GLU A 100 0.33 6.73 -12.95
C GLU A 100 1.26 6.25 -11.84
N PHE A 101 1.52 4.94 -11.80
CA PHE A 101 2.21 4.32 -10.69
C PHE A 101 3.73 4.50 -10.81
N LYS A 102 4.26 5.54 -10.15
CA LYS A 102 5.71 5.67 -9.89
C LYS A 102 6.01 5.10 -8.51
N MET A 103 6.50 3.86 -8.47
CA MET A 103 6.97 3.24 -7.23
C MET A 103 8.47 3.50 -7.08
N SER A 104 8.85 4.32 -6.10
CA SER A 104 10.24 4.35 -5.62
C SER A 104 10.40 3.26 -4.56
N LEU A 105 11.07 2.17 -4.92
CA LEU A 105 11.54 1.20 -3.94
C LEU A 105 12.80 1.81 -3.31
N SER A 106 12.66 2.36 -2.10
CA SER A 106 13.81 2.70 -1.28
C SER A 106 14.35 1.39 -0.71
N PHE A 107 15.18 0.68 -1.47
CA PHE A 107 15.91 -0.46 -0.93
C PHE A 107 16.93 0.07 0.08
N PHE A 108 16.63 -0.04 1.38
CA PHE A 108 17.68 -0.01 2.39
C PHE A 108 18.54 -1.26 2.19
N HIS A 109 19.65 -1.09 1.45
CA HIS A 109 20.78 -2.01 1.54
C HIS A 109 21.28 -1.98 2.98
N PHE A 110 20.77 -2.88 3.81
CA PHE A 110 21.54 -3.34 4.95
C PHE A 110 22.69 -4.16 4.38
N ASN A 111 23.78 -3.48 4.02
CA ASN A 111 25.08 -4.11 3.91
C ASN A 111 25.35 -4.77 5.28
N LYS A 112 25.25 -6.09 5.33
CA LYS A 112 25.90 -6.90 6.35
C LYS A 112 27.37 -7.03 6.00
#